data_AF-A0A1V1NR83-F1
#
_entry.id   AF-A0A1V1NR83-F1
#
_cell.length_a   1.000
_cell.length_b   1.000
_cell.length_c   1.000
_cell.angle_alpha   90.00
_cell.angle_beta   90.00
_cell.angle_gamma   90.00
#
_symmetry.space_group_name_H-M   'P 1'
#
loop_
_entity.id
_entity.type
_entity.pdbx_description
1 polymer ?
#
loop_
_entity_poly.entity_id
_entity_poly.type
_entity_poly.pdbx_seq_one_letter_code
_entity_poly.pdbx_strand_id
1 'polypeptide(L)'
;SRQNNDDSTNFVKRCLNYFIDYQYRENVIDKLMSIFYPNEHSIIADFYMTEPELKKMYNAGMVIGSHTVNHPVMSKLSLKDQDEEIVESFGMLESIVGKTDIKTFCYPYGGFHTFTPETEELLEKSGCHFSFNVESRDIDREDIINQRQALPR
;
A
#
# COMPACT_ATOMS: atom_id res chain seq x y z
N SER A 1 -5.20 3.74 -17.53
CA SER A 1 -6.37 2.97 -17.99
C SER A 1 -7.58 3.44 -17.19
N ARG A 2 -8.69 3.83 -17.83
CA ARG A 2 -9.92 4.22 -17.11
C ARG A 2 -10.66 2.94 -16.73
N GLN A 3 -10.66 2.58 -15.45
CA GLN A 3 -11.57 1.55 -14.94
C GLN A 3 -13.00 2.08 -15.05
N ASN A 4 -13.82 1.50 -15.92
CA ASN A 4 -15.28 1.73 -15.92
C ASN A 4 -15.87 0.94 -14.74
N ASN A 5 -15.93 1.56 -13.56
CA ASN A 5 -16.64 0.98 -12.42
C ASN A 5 -18.13 1.29 -12.57
N ASP A 6 -18.95 0.27 -12.83
CA ASP A 6 -20.41 0.40 -12.76
C ASP A 6 -20.87 0.64 -11.30
N ASP A 7 -22.14 1.07 -11.14
CA ASP A 7 -22.70 1.39 -9.83
C ASP A 7 -22.64 0.21 -8.85
N SER A 8 -22.73 -1.02 -9.36
CA SER A 8 -22.60 -2.26 -8.58
C SER A 8 -21.19 -2.46 -8.04
N THR A 9 -20.17 -2.20 -8.86
CA THR A 9 -18.75 -2.26 -8.47
C THR A 9 -18.45 -1.22 -7.40
N ASN A 10 -18.94 0.01 -7.57
CA ASN A 10 -18.76 1.07 -6.56
C ASN A 10 -19.51 0.75 -5.26
N PHE A 11 -20.69 0.14 -5.34
CA PHE A 11 -21.45 -0.30 -4.17
C PHE A 11 -20.71 -1.38 -3.38
N VAL A 12 -20.23 -2.44 -4.04
CA VAL A 12 -19.44 -3.50 -3.40
C VAL A 12 -18.16 -2.93 -2.78
N LYS A 13 -17.42 -2.10 -3.53
CA LYS A 13 -16.23 -1.40 -3.00
C LYS A 13 -16.58 -0.59 -1.76
N ARG A 14 -17.71 0.14 -1.77
CA ARG A 14 -18.11 0.97 -0.62
C ARG A 14 -18.50 0.11 0.58
N CYS A 15 -19.25 -0.97 0.36
CA CYS A 15 -19.59 -1.96 1.39
C CYS A 15 -18.35 -2.54 2.06
N LEU A 16 -17.40 -3.07 1.27
CA LEU A 16 -16.17 -3.66 1.79
C LEU A 16 -15.27 -2.62 2.48
N ASN A 17 -15.12 -1.42 1.91
CA ASN A 17 -14.21 -0.40 2.44
C ASN A 17 -14.74 0.35 3.66
N TYR A 18 -16.07 0.57 3.76
CA TYR A 18 -16.64 1.50 4.74
C TYR A 18 -17.68 0.88 5.67
N PHE A 19 -18.34 -0.22 5.28
CA PHE A 19 -19.43 -0.80 6.07
C PHE A 19 -19.06 -2.08 6.80
N ILE A 20 -17.95 -2.72 6.44
CA ILE A 20 -17.41 -3.88 7.15
C ILE A 20 -16.30 -3.42 8.06
N ASP A 21 -16.40 -3.78 9.34
CA ASP A 21 -15.34 -3.54 10.31
C ASP A 21 -14.04 -4.22 9.83
N TYR A 22 -12.91 -3.52 9.97
CA TYR A 22 -11.62 -3.96 9.48
C TYR A 22 -11.28 -5.39 9.97
N GLN A 23 -11.63 -5.71 11.22
CA GLN A 23 -11.38 -7.03 11.82
C GLN A 23 -12.10 -8.20 11.10
N TYR A 24 -13.21 -7.91 10.40
CA TYR A 24 -14.00 -8.92 9.68
C TYR A 24 -13.80 -8.87 8.18
N ARG A 25 -13.10 -7.85 7.68
CA ARG A 25 -13.03 -7.57 6.25
C ARG A 25 -12.32 -8.65 5.47
N GLU A 26 -11.17 -9.12 5.95
CA GLU A 26 -10.43 -10.23 5.32
C GLU A 26 -11.28 -11.49 5.27
N ASN A 27 -11.86 -11.91 6.40
CA ASN A 27 -12.75 -13.08 6.45
C ASN A 27 -13.94 -12.99 5.48
N VAL A 28 -14.52 -11.79 5.29
CA VAL A 28 -15.59 -11.60 4.30
C VAL A 28 -15.04 -11.68 2.88
N ILE A 29 -13.89 -11.09 2.60
CA ILE A 29 -13.23 -11.17 1.30
C ILE A 29 -12.88 -12.63 0.97
N ASP A 30 -12.27 -13.37 1.89
CA ASP A 30 -11.90 -14.79 1.71
C ASP A 30 -13.14 -15.65 1.45
N LYS A 31 -14.24 -15.37 2.17
CA LYS A 31 -15.50 -16.07 1.96
C LYS A 31 -16.13 -15.73 0.60
N LEU A 32 -16.02 -14.49 0.14
CA LEU A 32 -16.47 -14.11 -1.19
C LEU A 32 -15.58 -14.74 -2.28
N MET A 33 -14.26 -14.73 -2.09
CA MET A 33 -13.29 -15.36 -3.01
C MET A 33 -13.56 -16.86 -3.14
N SER A 34 -13.75 -17.59 -2.04
CA SER A 34 -14.09 -19.02 -2.09
C SER A 34 -15.44 -19.32 -2.74
N ILE A 35 -16.44 -18.44 -2.62
CA ILE A 35 -17.75 -18.60 -3.26
C ILE A 35 -17.69 -18.36 -4.77
N PHE A 36 -17.02 -17.29 -5.19
CA PHE A 36 -17.03 -16.85 -6.60
C PHE A 36 -15.86 -17.42 -7.41
N TYR A 37 -14.79 -17.85 -6.75
CA TYR A 37 -13.53 -18.23 -7.36
C TYR A 37 -12.88 -19.45 -6.69
N PRO A 38 -13.48 -20.65 -6.82
CA PRO A 38 -12.99 -21.86 -6.16
C PRO A 38 -11.60 -22.35 -6.62
N ASN A 39 -11.04 -21.79 -7.72
CA ASN A 39 -9.67 -22.03 -8.20
C ASN A 39 -8.78 -20.82 -7.94
N GLU A 40 -8.57 -20.50 -6.67
CA GLU A 40 -7.83 -19.32 -6.20
C GLU A 40 -6.40 -19.20 -6.77
N HIS A 41 -5.70 -20.33 -6.93
CA HIS A 41 -4.33 -20.36 -7.45
C HIS A 41 -4.16 -19.76 -8.86
N SER A 42 -5.14 -19.91 -9.77
CA SER A 42 -5.00 -19.34 -11.12
C SER A 42 -5.17 -17.82 -11.11
N ILE A 43 -6.00 -17.31 -10.19
CA ILE A 43 -6.32 -15.89 -10.09
C ILE A 43 -5.19 -15.14 -9.40
N ILE A 44 -4.57 -15.72 -8.38
CA ILE A 44 -3.41 -15.09 -7.73
C ILE A 44 -2.28 -14.85 -8.76
N ALA A 45 -2.02 -15.84 -9.63
CA ALA A 45 -1.01 -15.73 -10.68
C ALA A 45 -1.35 -14.69 -11.76
N ASP A 46 -2.63 -14.45 -12.04
CA ASP A 46 -3.05 -13.49 -13.05
C ASP A 46 -3.16 -12.04 -12.52
N PHE A 47 -3.39 -11.85 -11.22
CA PHE A 47 -3.66 -10.55 -10.61
C PHE A 47 -2.53 -9.97 -9.75
N TYR A 48 -1.64 -10.81 -9.21
CA TYR A 48 -0.55 -10.37 -8.34
C TYR A 48 0.81 -10.61 -8.98
N MET A 49 1.75 -9.72 -8.66
CA MET A 49 3.13 -9.86 -9.10
C MET A 49 3.84 -10.91 -8.24
N THR A 50 4.51 -11.85 -8.89
CA THR A 50 5.30 -12.87 -8.22
C THR A 50 6.68 -12.32 -7.83
N GLU A 51 7.34 -12.94 -6.83
CA GLU A 51 8.70 -12.54 -6.43
C GLU A 51 9.72 -12.55 -7.60
N PRO A 52 9.72 -13.55 -8.51
CA PRO A 52 10.62 -13.53 -9.67
C PRO A 52 10.36 -12.34 -10.62
N GLU A 53 9.10 -11.93 -10.80
CA GLU A 53 8.75 -10.77 -11.62
C GLU A 53 9.19 -9.46 -10.95
N LEU A 54 8.98 -9.34 -9.64
CA LEU A 54 9.44 -8.19 -8.86
C LEU A 54 10.96 -8.03 -8.97
N LYS A 55 11.69 -9.14 -8.80
CA LYS A 55 13.16 -9.17 -8.94
C LYS A 55 13.60 -8.84 -10.36
N LYS A 56 12.88 -9.30 -11.38
CA LYS A 56 13.17 -8.96 -12.79
C LYS A 56 12.98 -7.46 -13.04
N MET A 57 11.92 -6.85 -12.52
CA MET A 57 11.67 -5.41 -12.63
C MET A 57 12.75 -4.59 -11.93
N TYR A 58 13.13 -5.00 -10.72
CA TYR A 58 14.22 -4.35 -9.98
C TYR A 58 15.55 -4.42 -10.74
N ASN A 59 15.92 -5.60 -11.24
CA ASN A 59 17.14 -5.78 -12.05
C ASN A 59 17.11 -4.99 -13.38
N ALA A 60 15.93 -4.59 -13.84
CA ALA A 60 15.75 -3.73 -15.01
C ALA A 60 15.81 -2.22 -14.67
N GLY A 61 16.09 -1.86 -13.41
CA GLY A 61 16.27 -0.48 -12.96
C GLY A 61 14.99 0.21 -12.45
N MET A 62 13.90 -0.55 -12.23
CA MET A 62 12.68 0.02 -11.63
C MET A 62 12.85 0.19 -10.11
N VAL A 63 12.32 1.29 -9.56
CA VAL A 63 12.20 1.47 -8.12
C VAL A 63 10.95 0.74 -7.64
N ILE A 64 11.11 -0.11 -6.61
CA ILE A 64 10.02 -0.83 -5.96
C ILE A 64 9.81 -0.23 -4.57
N GLY A 65 8.67 0.42 -4.36
CA GLY A 65 8.29 1.03 -3.08
C GLY A 65 7.39 0.12 -2.24
N SER A 66 7.32 0.40 -0.94
CA SER A 66 6.43 -0.29 0.00
C SER A 66 5.01 0.29 -0.05
N HIS A 67 4.03 -0.56 0.26
CA HIS A 67 2.61 -0.20 0.40
C HIS A 67 1.96 -0.88 1.60
N THR A 68 2.75 -1.03 2.69
CA THR A 68 2.45 -1.87 3.87
C THR A 68 2.30 -3.36 3.56
N VAL A 69 2.02 -4.17 4.59
CA VAL A 69 1.78 -5.60 4.45
C VAL A 69 0.30 -5.87 4.16
N ASN A 70 -0.60 -5.33 4.99
CA ASN A 70 -2.03 -5.67 4.96
C ASN A 70 -2.94 -4.55 4.42
N HIS A 71 -2.36 -3.48 3.87
CA HIS A 71 -3.08 -2.30 3.39
C HIS A 71 -4.09 -1.69 4.41
N PRO A 72 -3.71 -1.46 5.70
CA PRO A 72 -4.57 -0.83 6.70
C PRO A 72 -4.63 0.69 6.54
N VAL A 73 -5.66 1.31 7.10
CA VAL A 73 -5.64 2.77 7.32
C VAL A 73 -4.70 3.04 8.51
N MET A 74 -3.48 3.51 8.24
CA MET A 74 -2.42 3.67 9.25
C MET A 74 -2.86 4.50 10.47
N SER A 75 -3.62 5.57 10.25
CA SER A 75 -4.14 6.43 11.33
C SER A 75 -5.11 5.74 12.30
N LYS A 76 -5.61 4.54 11.97
CA LYS A 76 -6.46 3.73 12.85
C LYS A 76 -5.69 2.72 13.69
N LEU A 77 -4.39 2.57 13.44
CA LEU A 77 -3.53 1.60 14.10
C LEU A 77 -2.80 2.23 15.30
N SER A 78 -2.40 1.39 16.25
CA SER A 78 -1.46 1.82 17.29
C SER A 78 -0.09 2.12 16.66
N LEU A 79 0.73 2.95 17.31
CA LEU A 79 2.08 3.26 16.80
C LEU A 79 2.94 2.02 16.62
N LYS A 80 2.74 1.01 17.46
CA LYS A 80 3.44 -0.27 17.36
C LYS A 80 3.03 -1.01 16.08
N ASP A 81 1.74 -1.12 15.82
CA ASP A 81 1.24 -1.84 14.64
C ASP A 81 1.58 -1.08 13.34
N GLN A 82 1.62 0.26 13.39
CA GLN A 82 2.11 1.08 12.26
C GLN A 82 3.59 0.78 11.94
N ASP A 83 4.43 0.70 12.98
CA ASP A 83 5.86 0.39 12.82
C ASP A 83 6.05 -1.03 12.26
N GLU A 84 5.31 -2.01 12.77
CA GLU A 84 5.33 -3.40 12.26
C GLU A 84 4.96 -3.44 10.77
N GLU A 85 3.87 -2.79 10.33
CA GLU A 85 3.47 -2.71 8.92
C GLU A 85 4.57 -2.08 8.02
N ILE A 86 5.27 -1.05 8.52
CA ILE A 86 6.33 -0.37 7.77
C ILE A 86 7.58 -1.24 7.69
N VAL A 87 8.06 -1.76 8.82
CA VAL A 87 9.31 -2.53 8.89
C VAL A 87 9.18 -3.85 8.15
N GLU A 88 8.09 -4.57 8.35
CA GLU A 88 7.87 -5.86 7.70
C GLU A 88 7.72 -5.72 6.18
N SER A 89 7.01 -4.69 5.72
CA SER A 89 6.84 -4.47 4.27
C SER A 89 8.16 -4.14 3.57
N PHE A 90 9.02 -3.31 4.17
CA PHE A 90 10.36 -3.08 3.63
C PHE A 90 11.25 -4.33 3.74
N GLY A 91 11.17 -5.07 4.85
CA GLY A 91 11.91 -6.32 5.04
C GLY A 91 11.56 -7.38 3.99
N MET A 92 10.28 -7.51 3.65
CA MET A 92 9.81 -8.41 2.59
C MET A 92 10.41 -8.01 1.23
N LEU A 93 10.34 -6.74 0.85
CA LEU A 93 10.94 -6.25 -0.40
C LEU A 93 12.45 -6.53 -0.43
N GLU A 94 13.17 -6.18 0.64
CA GLU A 94 14.61 -6.39 0.73
C GLU A 94 15.01 -7.86 0.71
N SER A 95 14.16 -8.77 1.21
CA SER A 95 14.39 -10.22 1.11
C SER A 95 14.32 -10.75 -0.33
N ILE A 96 13.52 -10.11 -1.19
CA ILE A 96 13.32 -10.51 -2.58
C ILE A 96 14.39 -9.89 -3.49
N VAL A 97 14.59 -8.56 -3.39
CA VAL A 97 15.43 -7.79 -4.32
C VAL A 97 16.79 -7.42 -3.74
N GLY A 98 17.03 -7.69 -2.46
CA GLY A 98 18.21 -7.22 -1.72
C GLY A 98 18.01 -5.80 -1.18
N LYS A 99 19.04 -5.27 -0.54
CA LYS A 99 19.01 -3.90 -0.01
C LYS A 99 18.77 -2.90 -1.14
N THR A 100 17.78 -2.03 -0.96
CA THR A 100 17.40 -1.02 -1.95
C THR A 100 18.14 0.29 -1.70
N ASP A 101 18.58 0.96 -2.77
CA ASP A 101 19.23 2.27 -2.68
C ASP A 101 18.23 3.39 -2.40
N ILE A 102 16.98 3.20 -2.82
CA ILE A 102 15.89 4.16 -2.67
C ILE A 102 14.71 3.43 -2.03
N LYS A 103 14.31 3.90 -0.84
CA LYS A 103 13.08 3.47 -0.16
C LYS A 103 11.99 4.50 -0.39
N THR A 104 10.89 4.06 -0.98
CA THR A 104 9.67 4.88 -1.12
C THR A 104 8.48 4.15 -0.53
N PHE A 105 7.46 4.90 -0.13
CA PHE A 105 6.27 4.34 0.47
C PHE A 105 5.00 5.01 -0.08
N CYS A 106 3.93 4.25 -0.26
CA CYS A 106 2.61 4.77 -0.58
C CYS A 106 1.67 4.48 0.59
N TYR A 107 0.91 5.48 1.05
CA TYR A 107 -0.10 5.24 2.08
C TYR A 107 -1.29 4.45 1.51
N PRO A 108 -1.73 3.36 2.17
CA PRO A 108 -2.98 2.69 1.82
C PRO A 108 -4.15 3.67 1.80
N TYR A 109 -5.00 3.56 0.78
CA TYR A 109 -6.12 4.47 0.47
C TYR A 109 -5.74 5.93 0.16
N GLY A 110 -4.61 6.42 0.69
CA GLY A 110 -4.17 7.80 0.64
C GLY A 110 -5.08 8.79 1.37
N GLY A 111 -4.68 10.05 1.38
CA GLY A 111 -5.37 11.17 1.98
C GLY A 111 -4.82 11.46 3.37
N PHE A 112 -4.75 12.73 3.76
CA PHE A 112 -4.20 13.15 5.05
C PHE A 112 -4.92 12.58 6.29
N HIS A 113 -6.07 11.93 6.11
CA HIS A 113 -6.80 11.28 7.19
C HIS A 113 -6.38 9.83 7.41
N THR A 114 -5.54 9.24 6.53
CA THR A 114 -5.17 7.82 6.60
C THR A 114 -3.82 7.56 7.25
N PHE A 115 -3.09 8.60 7.58
CA PHE A 115 -1.83 8.57 8.32
C PHE A 115 -1.78 9.74 9.29
N THR A 116 -0.83 9.71 10.23
CA THR A 116 -0.63 10.77 11.22
C THR A 116 0.82 11.28 11.16
N PRO A 117 1.14 12.40 11.83
CA PRO A 117 2.53 12.85 11.94
C PRO A 117 3.45 11.78 12.53
N GLU A 118 2.95 10.95 13.46
CA GLU A 118 3.71 9.83 14.00
C GLU A 118 3.97 8.74 12.95
N THR A 119 3.04 8.50 12.01
CA THR A 119 3.30 7.62 10.85
C THR A 119 4.47 8.14 10.01
N GLU A 120 4.51 9.46 9.74
CA GLU A 120 5.60 10.11 9.02
C GLU A 120 6.94 9.95 9.77
N GLU A 121 6.95 10.13 11.09
CA GLU A 121 8.14 9.91 11.91
C GLU A 121 8.65 8.46 11.88
N LEU A 122 7.75 7.47 11.85
CA LEU A 122 8.12 6.06 11.72
C LEU A 122 8.76 5.79 10.35
N LEU A 123 8.22 6.38 9.28
CA LEU A 123 8.79 6.29 7.93
C LEU A 123 10.19 6.91 7.88
N GLU A 124 10.40 8.07 8.51
CA GLU A 124 11.72 8.68 8.66
C GLU A 124 12.71 7.76 9.40
N LYS A 125 12.29 7.18 10.53
CA LYS A 125 13.10 6.24 11.33
C LYS A 125 13.45 4.97 10.55
N SER A 126 12.57 4.51 9.66
CA SER A 126 12.80 3.35 8.79
C SER A 126 13.77 3.62 7.63
N GLY A 127 14.18 4.88 7.44
CA GLY A 127 15.02 5.31 6.32
C GLY A 127 14.25 5.45 5.01
N CYS A 128 12.92 5.66 5.06
CA CYS A 128 12.12 5.97 3.88
C CYS A 128 12.51 7.36 3.33
N HIS A 129 12.79 7.45 2.03
CA HIS A 129 13.25 8.69 1.42
C HIS A 129 12.08 9.61 1.06
N PHE A 130 11.01 9.04 0.50
CA PHE A 130 9.82 9.77 0.08
C PHE A 130 8.58 8.91 0.27
N SER A 131 7.49 9.53 0.68
CA SER A 131 6.18 8.87 0.75
C SER A 131 5.11 9.67 0.03
N PHE A 132 4.16 8.96 -0.58
CA PHE A 132 3.18 9.57 -1.48
C PHE A 132 1.75 9.45 -0.95
N ASN A 133 1.08 10.60 -0.95
CA ASN A 133 -0.34 10.80 -0.70
C ASN A 133 -1.15 10.66 -2.02
N VAL A 134 -2.47 10.87 -2.02
CA VAL A 134 -3.34 10.94 -3.22
C VAL A 134 -3.86 12.37 -3.47
N GLU A 135 -3.21 13.36 -2.85
CA GLU A 135 -3.50 14.76 -3.14
C GLU A 135 -3.15 15.05 -4.60
N SER A 136 -4.14 15.41 -5.41
CA SER A 136 -3.96 15.57 -6.86
C SER A 136 -3.43 16.96 -7.21
N ARG A 137 -2.10 17.07 -7.29
CA ARG A 137 -1.35 18.22 -7.81
C ARG A 137 0.09 17.80 -8.11
N ASP A 138 0.82 18.65 -8.83
CA ASP A 138 2.24 18.45 -9.07
C ASP A 138 3.06 18.65 -7.78
N ILE A 139 4.16 17.90 -7.67
CA ILE A 139 5.16 18.06 -6.61
C ILE A 139 6.00 19.30 -6.90
N ASP A 140 6.17 20.16 -5.89
CA ASP A 140 7.11 21.28 -5.95
C ASP A 140 8.29 21.12 -4.97
N ARG A 141 9.17 22.12 -4.93
CA ARG A 141 10.35 22.09 -4.06
C ARG A 141 9.99 22.22 -2.58
N GLU A 142 8.92 22.92 -2.26
CA GLU A 142 8.51 23.14 -0.87
C GLU A 142 7.98 21.84 -0.27
N ASP A 143 7.26 21.03 -1.05
CA ASP A 143 6.82 19.68 -0.62
C ASP A 143 7.99 18.81 -0.16
N ILE A 144 9.07 18.78 -0.96
CA ILE A 144 10.25 17.95 -0.68
C ILE A 144 11.00 18.46 0.55
N ILE A 145 11.05 19.78 0.76
CA ILE A 145 11.77 20.39 1.88
C ILE A 145 10.98 20.27 3.18
N ASN A 146 9.66 20.47 3.12
CA ASN A 146 8.81 20.63 4.30
C ASN A 146 8.14 19.32 4.74
N GLN A 147 7.76 18.45 3.80
CA GLN A 147 6.98 17.25 4.10
C GLN A 147 7.18 16.13 3.07
N ARG A 148 8.42 15.66 2.92
CA ARG A 148 8.78 14.59 1.97
C ARG A 148 8.06 13.25 2.20
N GLN A 149 7.48 13.06 3.39
CA GLN A 149 6.68 11.89 3.71
C GLN A 149 5.20 12.06 3.35
N ALA A 150 4.78 13.11 2.62
CA ALA A 150 3.39 13.27 2.20
C ALA A 150 3.25 13.91 0.80
N LEU A 151 4.12 13.56 -0.15
CA LEU A 151 4.14 14.14 -1.48
C LEU A 151 2.83 13.90 -2.26
N PRO A 152 2.32 14.89 -3.02
CA PRO A 152 1.13 14.74 -3.86
C PRO A 152 1.38 13.82 -5.08
N ARG A 153 0.30 13.30 -5.70
CA ARG A 153 0.35 12.51 -6.94
C ARG A 153 -0.96 12.48 -7.71
#